data_AF-A0A9P0EGU5-F1
#
_entry.id   AF-A0A9P0EGU5-F1
#
_cell.length_a   1.000
_cell.length_b   1.000
_cell.length_c   1.000
_cell.angle_alpha   90.00
_cell.angle_beta   90.00
_cell.angle_gamma   90.00
#
_symmetry.space_group_name_H-M   'P 1'
#
loop_
_entity.id
_entity.type
_entity.pdbx_description
1 polymer ?
#
loop_
_entity_poly.entity_id
_entity_poly.type
_entity_poly.pdbx_seq_one_letter_code
_entity_poly.pdbx_strand_id
1 'polypeptide(L)'
;MPSSYGTHQDLAVARSELLYKVPSNLSLKDASAICMAAHTSADALFNVIGLGFPAADVTGIDPTGRGILIWGGASSVGCMTIQIAKAAGFQHIFTTASLKNHSVLRQLGATHCFDYHSSSVVNDIQTTQKDLGIDLTMAFDTVGKGASGHGVTDGLSTPALTRSALDSSGFSKDIYLVCTLPVPADSAFKFCTSYRPNGDRNAIGAPQDPEAPIRIHTIMEHLLASTDGGLRLPVVTAVTGVEAGIEAIRRVAAGEVSMEKLVLKHPLE
;
A
#
# COMPACT_ATOMS: atom_id res chain seq x y z
N MET A 1 -10.89 -31.39 -10.01
CA MET A 1 -9.64 -30.61 -9.93
C MET A 1 -9.96 -29.39 -9.09
N PRO A 2 -9.19 -29.07 -8.03
CA PRO A 2 -9.27 -27.74 -7.46
C PRO A 2 -9.09 -26.73 -8.59
N SER A 3 -9.75 -25.57 -8.55
CA SER A 3 -9.40 -24.51 -9.49
C SER A 3 -7.89 -24.32 -9.36
N SER A 4 -7.17 -24.32 -10.48
CA SER A 4 -5.69 -24.22 -10.48
C SER A 4 -5.18 -22.96 -9.74
N TYR A 5 -6.08 -22.04 -9.41
CA TYR A 5 -5.86 -20.79 -8.69
C TYR A 5 -6.91 -20.60 -7.59
N GLY A 6 -6.56 -19.85 -6.54
CA GLY A 6 -7.44 -19.52 -5.41
C GLY A 6 -6.84 -19.95 -4.06
N THR A 7 -7.21 -19.27 -2.97
CA THR A 7 -6.63 -19.50 -1.63
C THR A 7 -7.61 -20.12 -0.61
N HIS A 8 -8.89 -20.25 -0.95
CA HIS A 8 -9.90 -20.90 -0.10
C HIS A 8 -10.06 -22.39 -0.47
N GLN A 9 -9.01 -23.16 -0.23
CA GLN A 9 -8.93 -24.60 -0.51
C GLN A 9 -7.86 -25.27 0.35
N ASP A 10 -7.96 -26.59 0.55
CA ASP A 10 -7.02 -27.34 1.41
C ASP A 10 -5.60 -27.39 0.81
N LEU A 11 -5.50 -27.43 -0.51
CA LEU A 11 -4.24 -27.51 -1.26
C LEU A 11 -4.28 -26.50 -2.40
N ALA A 12 -3.21 -25.73 -2.55
CA ALA A 12 -3.04 -24.79 -3.66
C ALA A 12 -1.67 -24.97 -4.30
N VAL A 13 -1.60 -24.84 -5.62
CA VAL A 13 -0.35 -24.73 -6.36
C VAL A 13 -0.03 -23.25 -6.49
N ALA A 14 1.18 -22.85 -6.09
CA ALA A 14 1.65 -21.48 -6.18
C ALA A 14 3.02 -21.42 -6.83
N ARG A 15 3.29 -20.30 -7.50
CA ARG A 15 4.60 -19.98 -8.06
C ARG A 15 5.59 -19.71 -6.92
N SER A 16 6.79 -20.27 -7.00
CA SER A 16 7.81 -20.13 -5.94
C SER A 16 8.18 -18.67 -5.67
N GLU A 17 8.12 -17.82 -6.70
CA GLU A 17 8.40 -16.39 -6.62
C GLU A 17 7.38 -15.62 -5.77
N LEU A 18 6.22 -16.24 -5.47
CA LEU A 18 5.16 -15.70 -4.62
C LEU A 18 5.08 -16.36 -3.24
N LEU A 19 6.04 -17.24 -2.92
CA LEU A 19 6.08 -17.97 -1.66
C LEU A 19 7.24 -17.48 -0.81
N TYR A 20 6.96 -17.28 0.48
CA TYR A 20 7.96 -16.90 1.47
C TYR A 20 7.84 -17.80 2.68
N LYS A 21 8.97 -18.02 3.35
CA LYS A 21 8.97 -18.68 4.65
C LYS A 21 8.28 -17.76 5.66
N VAL A 22 7.30 -18.29 6.39
CA VAL A 22 6.65 -17.54 7.47
C VAL A 22 7.68 -17.26 8.57
N PRO A 23 7.94 -15.99 8.92
CA PRO A 23 8.82 -15.65 10.03
C PRO A 23 8.35 -16.26 11.34
N SER A 24 9.29 -16.73 12.18
CA SER A 24 8.96 -17.44 13.43
C SER A 24 8.18 -16.60 14.45
N ASN A 25 8.20 -15.27 14.31
CA ASN A 25 7.50 -14.30 15.14
C ASN A 25 6.10 -13.93 14.61
N LEU A 26 5.65 -14.50 13.49
CA LEU A 26 4.32 -14.25 12.92
C LEU A 26 3.43 -15.49 13.06
N SER A 27 2.20 -15.27 13.54
CA SER A 27 1.18 -16.31 13.50
C SER A 27 0.74 -16.57 12.05
N LEU A 28 0.26 -17.79 11.75
CA LEU A 28 -0.26 -18.10 10.41
C LEU A 28 -1.42 -17.17 10.00
N LYS A 29 -2.25 -16.78 10.98
CA LYS A 29 -3.33 -15.81 10.79
C LYS A 29 -2.78 -14.46 10.30
N ASP A 30 -1.78 -13.92 10.97
CA ASP A 30 -1.20 -12.62 10.60
C ASP A 30 -0.43 -12.74 9.27
N ALA A 31 0.32 -13.82 9.07
CA ALA A 31 1.05 -14.10 7.83
C ALA A 31 0.12 -14.16 6.61
N SER A 32 -1.08 -14.73 6.76
CA SER A 32 -2.10 -14.79 5.69
C SER A 32 -2.57 -13.41 5.20
N ALA A 33 -2.37 -12.36 6.01
CA ALA A 33 -2.92 -11.04 5.78
C ALA A 33 -1.92 -10.03 5.19
N ILE A 34 -0.61 -10.31 5.26
CA ILE A 34 0.43 -9.32 4.90
C ILE A 34 0.89 -9.39 3.45
N CYS A 35 1.01 -10.60 2.87
CA CYS A 35 1.78 -10.80 1.63
C CYS A 35 1.26 -9.94 0.46
N MET A 36 -0.04 -10.00 0.18
CA MET A 36 -0.67 -9.24 -0.91
C MET A 36 -0.53 -7.72 -0.76
N ALA A 37 -0.69 -7.21 0.47
CA ALA A 37 -0.58 -5.78 0.75
C ALA A 37 0.88 -5.30 0.67
N ALA A 38 1.81 -6.09 1.21
CA ALA A 38 3.23 -5.81 1.16
C ALA A 38 3.76 -5.82 -0.28
N HIS A 39 3.36 -6.80 -1.09
CA HIS A 39 3.68 -6.87 -2.52
C HIS A 39 3.19 -5.65 -3.29
N THR A 40 1.93 -5.26 -3.10
CA THR A 40 1.36 -4.06 -3.75
C THR A 40 2.16 -2.81 -3.37
N SER A 41 2.55 -2.71 -2.10
CA SER A 41 3.34 -1.59 -1.59
C SER A 41 4.76 -1.58 -2.16
N ALA A 42 5.41 -2.75 -2.23
CA ALA A 42 6.74 -2.89 -2.80
C ALA A 42 6.73 -2.61 -4.32
N ASP A 43 5.71 -3.05 -5.06
CA ASP A 43 5.59 -2.72 -6.49
C ASP A 43 5.45 -1.20 -6.69
N ALA A 44 4.61 -0.54 -5.88
CA ALA A 44 4.45 0.90 -5.92
C ALA A 44 5.78 1.64 -5.65
N LEU A 45 6.49 1.28 -4.58
CA LEU A 45 7.71 1.98 -4.17
C LEU A 45 8.90 1.67 -5.09
N PHE A 46 9.12 0.41 -5.46
CA PHE A 46 10.38 0.00 -6.08
C PHE A 46 10.31 -0.19 -7.60
N ASN A 47 9.19 -0.70 -8.13
CA ASN A 47 9.05 -0.89 -9.57
C ASN A 47 8.40 0.31 -10.27
N VAL A 48 7.45 0.97 -9.60
CA VAL A 48 6.69 2.08 -10.21
C VAL A 48 7.38 3.42 -9.94
N ILE A 49 7.70 3.74 -8.69
CA ILE A 49 8.44 4.97 -8.35
C ILE A 49 9.93 4.81 -8.72
N GLY A 50 10.49 3.60 -8.60
CA GLY A 50 11.91 3.35 -8.84
C GLY A 50 12.80 3.69 -7.64
N LEU A 51 12.29 3.52 -6.42
CA LEU A 51 13.05 3.75 -5.19
C LEU A 51 14.23 2.78 -5.07
N GLY A 52 15.35 3.26 -4.53
CA GLY A 52 16.45 2.41 -4.12
C GLY A 52 16.18 1.78 -2.75
N PHE A 53 16.68 0.56 -2.55
CA PHE A 53 16.77 -0.07 -1.23
C PHE A 53 18.13 -0.76 -1.07
N PRO A 54 19.19 0.00 -0.72
CA PRO A 54 20.55 -0.55 -0.67
C PRO A 54 20.72 -1.74 0.27
N ALA A 55 19.95 -1.82 1.36
CA ALA A 55 19.99 -2.96 2.28
C ALA A 55 19.53 -4.29 1.63
N ALA A 56 18.80 -4.22 0.52
CA ALA A 56 18.35 -5.35 -0.28
C ALA A 56 19.02 -5.39 -1.68
N ASP A 57 20.15 -4.71 -1.86
CA ASP A 57 20.87 -4.59 -3.14
C ASP A 57 20.02 -4.05 -4.31
N VAL A 58 19.04 -3.19 -4.00
CA VAL A 58 18.22 -2.53 -5.03
C VAL A 58 18.69 -1.10 -5.23
N THR A 59 19.14 -0.78 -6.43
CA THR A 59 19.50 0.58 -6.83
C THR A 59 18.27 1.35 -7.31
N GLY A 60 18.27 2.67 -7.12
CA GLY A 60 17.15 3.54 -7.49
C GLY A 60 17.26 4.91 -6.85
N ILE A 61 16.13 5.61 -6.76
CA ILE A 61 16.04 6.94 -6.13
C ILE A 61 16.33 6.82 -4.63
N ASP A 62 17.24 7.65 -4.13
CA ASP A 62 17.51 7.77 -2.69
C ASP A 62 16.36 8.55 -1.99
N PRO A 63 15.71 7.99 -0.96
CA PRO A 63 14.66 8.68 -0.20
C PRO A 63 15.16 9.76 0.76
N THR A 64 16.48 9.87 0.97
CA THR A 64 17.06 10.82 1.93
C THR A 64 16.62 12.25 1.65
N GLY A 65 16.06 12.92 2.67
CA GLY A 65 15.55 14.30 2.57
C GLY A 65 14.25 14.47 1.77
N ARG A 66 13.69 13.39 1.19
CA ARG A 66 12.43 13.44 0.42
C ARG A 66 11.23 13.07 1.29
N GLY A 67 10.07 13.62 0.93
CA GLY A 67 8.77 13.22 1.48
C GLY A 67 8.02 12.23 0.60
N ILE A 68 7.25 11.34 1.23
CA ILE A 68 6.21 10.55 0.55
C ILE A 68 4.85 10.75 1.20
N LEU A 69 3.82 10.97 0.38
CA LEU A 69 2.42 11.00 0.80
C LEU A 69 1.75 9.65 0.55
N ILE A 70 1.22 9.05 1.60
CA ILE A 70 0.46 7.80 1.55
C ILE A 70 -1.00 8.13 1.84
N TRP A 71 -1.81 8.29 0.81
CA TRP A 71 -3.24 8.55 0.98
C TRP A 71 -3.95 7.25 1.38
N GLY A 72 -4.63 7.26 2.54
CA GLY A 72 -5.29 6.08 3.10
C GLY A 72 -4.38 5.15 3.92
N GLY A 73 -3.54 5.70 4.81
CA GLY A 73 -2.59 4.91 5.62
C GLY A 73 -3.22 3.80 6.46
N ALA A 74 -4.50 3.92 6.81
CA ALA A 74 -5.23 2.91 7.58
C ALA A 74 -5.70 1.69 6.75
N SER A 75 -5.50 1.69 5.43
CA SER A 75 -5.73 0.51 4.59
C SER A 75 -4.63 -0.54 4.81
N SER A 76 -4.88 -1.80 4.45
CA SER A 76 -3.83 -2.83 4.57
C SER A 76 -2.59 -2.49 3.73
N VAL A 77 -2.79 -1.94 2.53
CA VAL A 77 -1.68 -1.46 1.67
C VAL A 77 -1.01 -0.26 2.32
N GLY A 78 -1.75 0.74 2.78
CA GLY A 78 -1.20 1.92 3.45
C GLY A 78 -0.35 1.58 4.67
N CYS A 79 -0.80 0.64 5.52
CA CYS A 79 -0.03 0.16 6.67
C CYS A 79 1.30 -0.48 6.25
N MET A 80 1.29 -1.25 5.17
CA MET A 80 2.52 -1.87 4.64
C MET A 80 3.43 -0.82 4.00
N THR A 81 2.89 0.09 3.19
CA THR A 81 3.65 1.19 2.58
C THR A 81 4.36 2.03 3.62
N ILE A 82 3.71 2.38 4.74
CA ILE A 82 4.33 3.16 5.82
C ILE A 82 5.56 2.42 6.39
N GLN A 83 5.41 1.13 6.72
CA GLN A 83 6.48 0.33 7.29
C GLN A 83 7.64 0.15 6.30
N ILE A 84 7.31 -0.13 5.03
CA ILE A 84 8.31 -0.34 3.98
C ILE A 84 9.02 0.97 3.62
N ALA A 85 8.31 2.10 3.55
CA ALA A 85 8.92 3.40 3.34
C ALA A 85 9.89 3.75 4.47
N LYS A 86 9.52 3.50 5.73
CA LYS A 86 10.42 3.66 6.88
C LYS A 86 11.66 2.77 6.75
N ALA A 87 11.48 1.49 6.41
CA ALA A 87 12.58 0.55 6.22
C ALA A 87 13.51 0.95 5.06
N ALA A 88 12.96 1.54 4.00
CA ALA A 88 13.72 2.05 2.86
C ALA A 88 14.49 3.36 3.18
N GLY A 89 14.24 3.99 4.33
CA GLY A 89 15.00 5.17 4.79
C GLY A 89 14.26 6.50 4.65
N PHE A 90 12.96 6.52 4.36
CA PHE A 90 12.21 7.79 4.38
C PHE A 90 12.19 8.40 5.78
N GLN A 91 12.59 9.68 5.87
CA GLN A 91 12.52 10.47 7.10
C GLN A 91 11.18 11.21 7.24
N HIS A 92 10.46 11.37 6.13
CA HIS A 92 9.23 12.16 6.04
C HIS A 92 8.12 11.34 5.39
N ILE A 93 7.27 10.73 6.22
CA ILE A 93 6.18 9.87 5.79
C ILE A 93 4.86 10.54 6.19
N PHE A 94 4.23 11.17 5.20
CA PHE A 94 2.93 11.83 5.32
C PHE A 94 1.84 10.80 5.05
N THR A 95 0.76 10.83 5.82
CA THR A 95 -0.37 9.93 5.55
C THR A 95 -1.72 10.53 5.93
N THR A 96 -2.76 10.11 5.22
CA THR A 96 -4.14 10.46 5.53
C THR A 96 -4.90 9.26 6.11
N ALA A 97 -5.64 9.48 7.19
CA ALA A 97 -6.54 8.51 7.82
C ALA A 97 -7.47 9.23 8.81
N SER A 98 -8.58 8.61 9.23
CA SER A 98 -9.42 9.16 10.29
C SER A 98 -8.60 9.37 11.58
N LEU A 99 -8.87 10.47 12.30
CA LEU A 99 -8.11 10.91 13.48
C LEU A 99 -7.82 9.79 14.50
N LYS A 100 -8.80 8.91 14.76
CA LYS A 100 -8.68 7.78 15.70
C LYS A 100 -7.54 6.80 15.39
N ASN A 101 -7.08 6.73 14.14
CA ASN A 101 -6.04 5.80 13.69
C ASN A 101 -4.64 6.41 13.72
N HIS A 102 -4.49 7.72 13.95
CA HIS A 102 -3.20 8.41 13.82
C HIS A 102 -2.14 7.91 14.82
N SER A 103 -2.53 7.55 16.04
CA SER A 103 -1.60 7.02 17.04
C SER A 103 -0.95 5.71 16.57
N VAL A 104 -1.74 4.81 16.01
CA VAL A 104 -1.27 3.52 15.47
C VAL A 104 -0.39 3.74 14.24
N LEU A 105 -0.78 4.64 13.33
CA LEU A 105 0.02 4.94 12.13
C LEU A 105 1.41 5.51 12.47
N ARG A 106 1.53 6.32 13.52
CA ARG A 106 2.83 6.80 14.02
C ARG A 106 3.68 5.65 14.56
N GLN A 107 3.08 4.67 15.24
CA GLN A 107 3.80 3.46 15.69
C GLN A 107 4.31 2.62 14.51
N LEU A 108 3.60 2.61 13.38
CA LEU A 108 4.04 1.94 12.15
C LEU A 108 5.16 2.69 11.42
N GLY A 109 5.30 4.01 11.64
CA GLY A 109 6.37 4.81 11.06
C GLY A 109 5.95 6.12 10.41
N ALA A 110 4.66 6.44 10.35
CA ALA A 110 4.22 7.72 9.81
C ALA A 110 4.74 8.87 10.67
N THR A 111 5.26 9.93 10.04
CA THR A 111 5.80 11.10 10.73
C THR A 111 4.78 12.24 10.79
N HIS A 112 3.91 12.33 9.78
CA HIS A 112 2.83 13.32 9.72
C HIS A 112 1.52 12.63 9.36
N CYS A 113 0.48 12.79 10.20
CA CYS A 113 -0.83 12.19 9.99
C CYS A 113 -1.88 13.29 9.86
N PHE A 114 -2.74 13.19 8.85
CA PHE A 114 -3.77 14.17 8.54
C PHE A 114 -5.14 13.49 8.50
N ASP A 115 -6.17 14.17 9.02
CA ASP A 115 -7.54 13.67 8.95
C ASP A 115 -8.13 13.95 7.57
N TYR A 116 -8.44 12.92 6.80
CA TYR A 116 -9.04 13.08 5.47
C TYR A 116 -10.46 13.63 5.53
N HIS A 117 -11.13 13.60 6.69
CA HIS A 117 -12.44 14.23 6.87
C HIS A 117 -12.34 15.76 6.95
N SER A 118 -11.14 16.30 7.20
CA SER A 118 -10.93 17.75 7.20
C SER A 118 -11.10 18.33 5.80
N SER A 119 -11.93 19.37 5.67
CA SER A 119 -12.06 20.12 4.41
C SER A 119 -10.78 20.86 4.03
N SER A 120 -9.87 21.09 4.99
CA SER A 120 -8.56 21.72 4.76
C SER A 120 -7.42 20.72 4.55
N VAL A 121 -7.67 19.40 4.52
CA VAL A 121 -6.60 18.38 4.53
C VAL A 121 -5.50 18.61 3.49
N VAL A 122 -5.86 19.04 2.28
CA VAL A 122 -4.90 19.36 1.21
C VAL A 122 -4.03 20.56 1.60
N ASN A 123 -4.65 21.64 2.09
CA ASN A 123 -3.94 22.84 2.54
C ASN A 123 -3.07 22.54 3.76
N ASP A 124 -3.51 21.68 4.67
CA ASP A 124 -2.76 21.29 5.86
C ASP A 124 -1.49 20.52 5.49
N ILE A 125 -1.58 19.61 4.51
CA ILE A 125 -0.42 18.89 3.95
C ILE A 125 0.53 19.89 3.27
N GLN A 126 0.01 20.75 2.39
CA GLN A 126 0.80 21.76 1.68
C GLN A 126 1.51 22.74 2.62
N THR A 127 0.85 23.16 3.69
CA THR A 127 1.42 24.06 4.70
C THR A 127 2.51 23.33 5.47
N THR A 128 2.26 22.10 5.92
CA THR A 128 3.25 21.30 6.66
C THR A 128 4.51 21.03 5.83
N GLN A 129 4.39 20.70 4.54
CA GLN A 129 5.57 20.50 3.69
C GLN A 129 6.38 21.80 3.50
N LYS A 130 5.70 22.97 3.37
CA LYS A 130 6.36 24.27 3.22
C LYS A 130 7.07 24.69 4.51
N ASP A 131 6.40 24.59 5.65
CA ASP A 131 6.93 25.00 6.95
C ASP A 131 8.15 24.18 7.35
N LEU A 132 8.19 22.91 6.94
CA LEU A 132 9.31 22.01 7.22
C LEU A 132 10.36 21.98 6.10
N GLY A 133 10.13 22.67 4.97
CA GLY A 133 11.02 22.64 3.81
C GLY A 133 11.18 21.25 3.17
N ILE A 134 10.14 20.42 3.22
CA ILE A 134 10.16 19.02 2.73
C ILE A 134 9.71 18.99 1.27
N ASP A 135 10.55 18.42 0.39
CA ASP A 135 10.22 18.16 -1.00
C ASP A 135 9.30 16.92 -1.11
N LEU A 136 7.98 17.15 -1.13
CA LEU A 136 6.96 16.10 -1.23
C LEU A 136 6.69 15.79 -2.71
N THR A 137 7.53 14.96 -3.33
CA THR A 137 7.44 14.64 -4.77
C THR A 137 6.82 13.28 -5.05
N MET A 138 6.61 12.45 -4.03
CA MET A 138 6.12 11.09 -4.19
C MET A 138 4.77 10.93 -3.50
N ALA A 139 3.81 10.31 -4.18
CA ALA A 139 2.53 9.98 -3.59
C ALA A 139 2.02 8.60 -4.02
N PHE A 140 1.43 7.90 -3.07
CA PHE A 140 0.74 6.64 -3.29
C PHE A 140 -0.68 6.72 -2.71
N ASP A 141 -1.68 6.73 -3.59
CA ASP A 141 -3.08 6.58 -3.21
C ASP A 141 -3.44 5.09 -3.09
N THR A 142 -3.72 4.66 -1.87
CA THR A 142 -4.08 3.26 -1.54
C THR A 142 -5.59 3.02 -1.46
N VAL A 143 -6.38 4.03 -1.80
CA VAL A 143 -7.86 4.04 -1.73
C VAL A 143 -8.44 4.05 -3.15
N GLY A 144 -7.99 4.98 -4.00
CA GLY A 144 -8.44 5.14 -5.38
C GLY A 144 -9.94 5.45 -5.53
N LYS A 145 -10.57 6.02 -4.49
CA LYS A 145 -12.00 6.33 -4.53
C LYS A 145 -12.28 7.35 -5.64
N GLY A 146 -13.19 7.00 -6.53
CA GLY A 146 -13.57 7.83 -7.67
C GLY A 146 -12.61 7.82 -8.86
N ALA A 147 -11.58 6.95 -8.85
CA ALA A 147 -10.60 6.87 -9.93
C ALA A 147 -11.19 6.39 -11.28
N SER A 148 -12.17 5.47 -11.26
CA SER A 148 -12.70 4.80 -12.46
C SER A 148 -14.19 5.10 -12.71
N GLY A 149 -14.65 6.30 -12.36
CA GLY A 149 -16.03 6.77 -12.62
C GLY A 149 -17.12 6.14 -11.74
N HIS A 150 -16.80 5.16 -10.91
CA HIS A 150 -17.72 4.59 -9.91
C HIS A 150 -17.53 5.30 -8.57
N GLY A 151 -18.62 5.85 -8.01
CA GLY A 151 -18.65 6.34 -6.63
C GLY A 151 -18.20 7.80 -6.39
N VAL A 152 -18.17 8.65 -7.41
CA VAL A 152 -18.11 10.12 -7.20
C VAL A 152 -19.53 10.67 -7.34
N THR A 153 -20.26 10.73 -6.23
CA THR A 153 -21.54 11.42 -6.20
C THR A 153 -21.38 12.87 -5.76
N ASP A 154 -20.39 13.16 -4.90
CA ASP A 154 -20.11 14.51 -4.39
C ASP A 154 -18.61 14.67 -4.06
N GLY A 155 -17.91 15.60 -4.73
CA GLY A 155 -16.52 15.99 -4.41
C GLY A 155 -15.42 15.48 -5.36
N LEU A 156 -14.16 15.82 -5.05
CA LEU A 156 -12.98 15.36 -5.78
C LEU A 156 -12.64 13.89 -5.42
N SER A 157 -12.12 13.15 -6.39
CA SER A 157 -11.62 11.78 -6.17
C SER A 157 -10.37 11.78 -5.27
N THR A 158 -10.08 10.68 -4.58
CA THR A 158 -8.87 10.61 -3.74
C THR A 158 -7.58 10.79 -4.54
N PRO A 159 -7.46 10.32 -5.81
CA PRO A 159 -6.27 10.62 -6.60
C PRO A 159 -6.13 12.12 -6.92
N ALA A 160 -7.25 12.80 -7.19
CA ALA A 160 -7.24 14.25 -7.42
C ALA A 160 -6.78 15.01 -6.17
N LEU A 161 -7.30 14.67 -4.99
CA LEU A 161 -6.87 15.26 -3.72
C LEU A 161 -5.40 14.94 -3.42
N THR A 162 -4.96 13.71 -3.69
CA THR A 162 -3.57 13.28 -3.52
C THR A 162 -2.63 14.13 -4.37
N ARG A 163 -2.95 14.34 -5.66
CA ARG A 163 -2.17 15.20 -6.54
C ARG A 163 -2.14 16.64 -6.04
N SER A 164 -3.29 17.21 -5.68
CA SER A 164 -3.36 18.58 -5.18
C SER A 164 -2.49 18.80 -3.94
N ALA A 165 -2.38 17.80 -3.06
CA ALA A 165 -1.55 17.89 -1.85
C ALA A 165 -0.05 18.04 -2.12
N LEU A 166 0.43 17.65 -3.31
CA LEU A 166 1.83 17.76 -3.73
C LEU A 166 2.16 19.14 -4.36
N ASP A 167 1.17 19.93 -4.73
CA ASP A 167 1.36 21.20 -5.45
C ASP A 167 1.81 22.35 -4.52
N SER A 168 3.06 22.27 -4.06
CA SER A 168 3.74 23.36 -3.38
C SER A 168 4.57 24.15 -4.39
N SER A 169 4.14 25.37 -4.68
CA SER A 169 4.89 26.35 -5.46
C SER A 169 6.34 26.47 -4.95
N GLY A 170 7.32 26.05 -5.76
CA GLY A 170 8.75 26.21 -5.45
C GLY A 170 9.58 24.92 -5.34
N PHE A 171 8.96 23.73 -5.44
CA PHE A 171 9.63 22.43 -5.30
C PHE A 171 9.77 21.68 -6.64
N SER A 172 10.43 20.52 -6.63
CA SER A 172 10.81 19.78 -7.86
C SER A 172 9.63 19.52 -8.81
N LYS A 173 9.88 19.54 -10.13
CA LYS A 173 8.83 19.27 -11.15
C LYS A 173 8.56 17.79 -11.37
N ASP A 174 9.49 16.92 -10.99
CA ASP A 174 9.36 15.48 -11.18
C ASP A 174 8.57 14.90 -10.00
N ILE A 175 7.29 14.64 -10.23
CA ILE A 175 6.39 13.98 -9.28
C ILE A 175 6.16 12.53 -9.67
N TYR A 176 6.11 11.65 -8.66
CA TYR A 176 5.82 10.23 -8.83
C TYR A 176 4.47 9.93 -8.19
N LEU A 177 3.48 9.62 -9.02
CA LEU A 177 2.11 9.36 -8.58
C LEU A 177 1.76 7.90 -8.84
N VAL A 178 1.35 7.20 -7.79
CA VAL A 178 0.93 5.79 -7.86
C VAL A 178 -0.45 5.63 -7.27
N CYS A 179 -1.25 4.72 -7.82
CA CYS A 179 -2.57 4.36 -7.29
C CYS A 179 -2.80 2.86 -7.38
N THR A 180 -3.52 2.31 -6.39
CA THR A 180 -4.00 0.92 -6.40
C THR A 180 -5.13 0.66 -7.39
N LEU A 181 -5.61 1.70 -8.09
CA LEU A 181 -6.62 1.61 -9.15
C LEU A 181 -6.17 2.44 -10.38
N PRO A 182 -6.56 2.05 -11.60
CA PRO A 182 -6.35 2.89 -12.77
C PRO A 182 -7.04 4.25 -12.62
N VAL A 183 -6.34 5.33 -12.99
CA VAL A 183 -6.83 6.71 -12.93
C VAL A 183 -6.87 7.31 -14.35
N PRO A 184 -7.88 7.01 -15.18
CA PRO A 184 -7.93 7.47 -16.57
C PRO A 184 -7.95 9.00 -16.72
N ALA A 185 -8.44 9.70 -15.69
CA ALA A 185 -8.52 11.16 -15.67
C ALA A 185 -7.14 11.85 -15.51
N ASP A 186 -6.10 11.13 -15.06
CA ASP A 186 -4.75 11.67 -14.90
C ASP A 186 -3.69 10.60 -15.21
N SER A 187 -3.08 10.72 -16.39
CA SER A 187 -2.08 9.78 -16.90
C SER A 187 -0.72 9.83 -16.18
N ALA A 188 -0.51 10.81 -15.29
CA ALA A 188 0.64 10.86 -14.42
C ALA A 188 0.59 9.74 -13.36
N PHE A 189 -0.61 9.35 -12.92
CA PHE A 189 -0.78 8.21 -12.03
C PHE A 189 -0.43 6.90 -12.74
N LYS A 190 0.44 6.13 -12.11
CA LYS A 190 0.79 4.78 -12.54
C LYS A 190 0.09 3.75 -11.66
N PHE A 191 -0.30 2.64 -12.27
CA PHE A 191 -1.00 1.55 -11.58
C PHE A 191 0.01 0.54 -11.03
N CYS A 192 -0.03 0.32 -9.72
CA CYS A 192 0.71 -0.76 -9.05
C CYS A 192 -0.12 -2.05 -8.99
N THR A 193 0.54 -3.19 -8.91
CA THR A 193 -0.11 -4.50 -8.74
C THR A 193 0.71 -5.37 -7.80
N SER A 194 0.03 -6.25 -7.04
CA SER A 194 0.68 -7.24 -6.17
C SER A 194 1.55 -8.27 -6.91
N TYR A 195 1.32 -8.46 -8.20
CA TYR A 195 2.09 -9.40 -8.99
C TYR A 195 2.18 -8.99 -10.47
N ARG A 196 3.36 -9.27 -11.02
CA ARG A 196 3.83 -8.92 -12.36
C ARG A 196 4.60 -10.13 -12.93
N PRO A 197 3.94 -11.09 -13.59
CA PRO A 197 4.62 -12.28 -14.13
C PRO A 197 5.62 -11.94 -15.24
N ASN A 198 6.81 -12.54 -15.19
CA ASN A 198 7.80 -12.40 -16.27
C ASN A 198 7.23 -12.91 -17.61
N GLY A 199 7.37 -12.11 -18.67
CA GLY A 199 6.92 -12.44 -20.03
C GLY A 199 5.48 -12.03 -20.34
N ASP A 200 4.70 -11.58 -19.35
CA ASP A 200 3.33 -11.11 -19.55
C ASP A 200 3.27 -9.59 -19.86
N ARG A 201 2.13 -9.17 -20.39
CA ARG A 201 1.78 -7.75 -20.47
C ARG A 201 1.35 -7.26 -19.09
N ASN A 202 1.70 -6.03 -18.73
CA ASN A 202 1.20 -5.41 -17.51
C ASN A 202 -0.33 -5.25 -17.57
N ALA A 203 -0.95 -4.85 -16.46
CA ALA A 203 -2.42 -4.71 -16.35
C ALA A 203 -3.07 -3.72 -17.34
N ILE A 204 -2.28 -2.92 -18.07
CA ILE A 204 -2.75 -1.99 -19.11
C ILE A 204 -2.25 -2.36 -20.52
N GLY A 205 -1.67 -3.56 -20.69
CA GLY A 205 -1.28 -4.11 -22.00
C GLY A 205 0.13 -3.76 -22.49
N ALA A 206 0.98 -3.12 -21.69
CA ALA A 206 2.36 -2.78 -22.07
C ALA A 206 3.37 -3.86 -21.65
N PRO A 207 4.56 -3.94 -22.29
CA PRO A 207 5.63 -4.86 -21.87
C PRO A 207 5.99 -4.67 -20.40
N GLN A 208 6.21 -5.78 -19.70
CA GLN A 208 6.60 -5.75 -18.31
C GLN A 208 8.12 -5.83 -18.17
N ASP A 209 8.69 -5.11 -17.21
CA ASP A 209 10.07 -5.31 -16.78
C ASP A 209 10.24 -6.77 -16.27
N PRO A 210 11.13 -7.58 -16.88
CA PRO A 210 11.36 -8.96 -16.44
C PRO A 210 12.01 -9.03 -15.05
N GLU A 211 12.70 -7.97 -14.60
CA GLU A 211 13.37 -7.91 -13.30
C GLU A 211 12.42 -7.51 -12.16
N ALA A 212 11.25 -6.95 -12.48
CA ALA A 212 10.25 -6.55 -11.49
C ALA A 212 9.88 -7.65 -10.48
N PRO A 213 9.53 -8.89 -10.88
CA PRO A 213 9.23 -9.96 -9.92
C PRO A 213 10.44 -10.37 -9.08
N ILE A 214 11.65 -10.36 -9.65
CA ILE A 214 12.89 -10.70 -8.92
C ILE A 214 13.17 -9.65 -7.85
N ARG A 215 13.08 -8.36 -8.22
CA ARG A 215 13.27 -7.22 -7.31
C ARG A 215 12.31 -7.28 -6.12
N ILE A 216 11.03 -7.56 -6.37
CA ILE A 216 10.03 -7.67 -5.31
C ILE A 216 10.31 -8.86 -4.41
N HIS A 217 10.68 -10.01 -4.96
CA HIS A 217 11.01 -11.18 -4.16
C HIS A 217 12.19 -10.91 -3.22
N THR A 218 13.29 -10.35 -3.74
CA THR A 218 14.48 -9.99 -2.94
C THR A 218 14.15 -9.02 -1.81
N ILE A 219 13.37 -7.97 -2.12
CA ILE A 219 12.95 -6.98 -1.12
C ILE A 219 12.07 -7.63 -0.04
N MET A 220 11.13 -8.48 -0.44
CA MET A 220 10.23 -9.16 0.49
C MET A 220 11.00 -10.15 1.39
N GLU A 221 11.95 -10.92 0.85
CA GLU A 221 12.82 -11.78 1.66
C GLU A 221 13.59 -10.96 2.70
N HIS A 222 14.18 -9.82 2.29
CA HIS A 222 14.88 -8.93 3.20
C HIS A 222 13.95 -8.39 4.31
N LEU A 223 12.78 -7.87 3.93
CA LEU A 223 11.81 -7.30 4.89
C LEU A 223 11.27 -8.35 5.87
N LEU A 224 11.05 -9.58 5.42
CA LEU A 224 10.56 -10.68 6.25
C LEU A 224 11.64 -11.29 7.14
N ALA A 225 12.92 -11.17 6.75
CA ALA A 225 14.06 -11.59 7.57
C ALA A 225 14.40 -10.59 8.69
N SER A 226 13.86 -9.36 8.64
CA SER A 226 14.12 -8.33 9.65
C SER A 226 13.65 -8.77 11.04
N THR A 227 14.52 -8.59 12.04
CA THR A 227 14.27 -8.90 13.44
C THR A 227 13.66 -7.74 14.22
N ASP A 228 13.64 -6.53 13.64
CA ASP A 228 13.05 -5.34 14.26
C ASP A 228 11.54 -5.26 13.98
N GLY A 229 10.76 -6.06 14.69
CA GLY A 229 9.31 -6.00 14.72
C GLY A 229 8.55 -6.53 13.50
N GLY A 230 9.23 -6.66 12.34
CA GLY A 230 8.71 -7.25 11.09
C GLY A 230 7.52 -6.51 10.47
N LEU A 231 7.16 -6.88 9.24
CA LEU A 231 5.94 -6.38 8.60
C LEU A 231 4.70 -6.95 9.32
N ARG A 232 3.80 -6.07 9.74
CA ARG A 232 2.57 -6.46 10.43
C ARG A 232 1.38 -5.56 10.10
N LEU A 233 0.18 -6.12 10.18
CA LEU A 233 -1.04 -5.33 10.26
C LEU A 233 -1.40 -5.11 11.74
N PRO A 234 -1.94 -3.94 12.12
CA PRO A 234 -2.27 -3.65 13.51
C PRO A 234 -3.29 -4.63 14.11
N VAL A 235 -4.32 -4.97 13.34
CA VAL A 235 -5.39 -5.88 13.78
C VAL A 235 -5.73 -6.83 12.62
N VAL A 236 -5.63 -8.14 12.90
CA VAL A 236 -6.09 -9.21 12.02
C VAL A 236 -7.08 -10.08 12.78
N THR A 237 -8.31 -10.16 12.28
CA THR A 237 -9.39 -10.90 12.92
C THR A 237 -9.81 -12.06 12.02
N ALA A 238 -9.69 -13.28 12.55
CA ALA A 238 -10.16 -14.48 11.88
C ALA A 238 -11.67 -14.62 12.05
N VAL A 239 -12.38 -14.74 10.93
CA VAL A 239 -13.83 -14.96 10.88
C VAL A 239 -14.06 -16.41 10.51
N THR A 240 -14.87 -17.11 11.30
CA THR A 240 -15.15 -18.54 11.12
C THR A 240 -16.61 -18.73 10.75
N GLY A 241 -16.86 -19.52 9.72
CA GLY A 241 -18.19 -19.88 9.24
C GLY A 241 -18.74 -18.97 8.14
N VAL A 242 -19.58 -19.54 7.28
CA VAL A 242 -20.12 -18.85 6.08
C VAL A 242 -20.91 -17.60 6.45
N GLU A 243 -21.87 -17.70 7.37
CA GLU A 243 -22.75 -16.58 7.74
C GLU A 243 -21.98 -15.41 8.35
N ALA A 244 -21.04 -15.70 9.26
CA ALA A 244 -20.16 -14.69 9.83
C ALA A 244 -19.26 -14.07 8.76
N GLY A 245 -18.81 -14.87 7.78
CA GLY A 245 -18.03 -14.39 6.63
C GLY A 245 -18.82 -13.43 5.74
N ILE A 246 -20.07 -13.75 5.42
CA ILE A 246 -20.97 -12.86 4.66
C ILE A 246 -21.20 -11.56 5.44
N GLU A 247 -21.46 -11.64 6.74
CA GLU A 247 -21.67 -10.46 7.57
C GLU A 247 -20.40 -9.59 7.66
N ALA A 248 -19.23 -10.21 7.82
CA ALA A 248 -17.94 -9.52 7.75
C ALA A 248 -17.76 -8.75 6.43
N ILE A 249 -18.12 -9.35 5.29
CA ILE A 249 -18.06 -8.67 3.98
C ILE A 249 -19.01 -7.47 3.95
N ARG A 250 -20.24 -7.61 4.45
CA ARG A 250 -21.22 -6.51 4.51
C ARG A 250 -20.73 -5.35 5.36
N ARG A 251 -20.18 -5.64 6.54
CA ARG A 251 -19.60 -4.62 7.44
C ARG A 251 -18.45 -3.84 6.79
N VAL A 252 -17.57 -4.54 6.05
CA VAL A 252 -16.51 -3.89 5.27
C VAL A 252 -17.11 -2.98 4.18
N ALA A 253 -18.10 -3.47 3.43
CA ALA A 253 -18.76 -2.69 2.38
C ALA A 253 -19.51 -1.47 2.93
N ALA A 254 -20.05 -1.56 4.15
CA ALA A 254 -20.70 -0.46 4.87
C ALA A 254 -19.71 0.54 5.51
N GLY A 255 -18.40 0.26 5.48
CA GLY A 255 -17.38 1.12 6.08
C GLY A 255 -17.31 1.04 7.61
N GLU A 256 -17.87 0.00 8.21
CA GLU A 256 -17.90 -0.20 9.68
C GLU A 256 -16.59 -0.79 10.23
N VAL A 257 -15.75 -1.33 9.35
CA VAL A 257 -14.45 -1.90 9.69
C VAL A 257 -13.36 -0.87 9.42
N SER A 258 -12.55 -0.53 10.42
CA SER A 258 -11.50 0.48 10.31
C SER A 258 -10.23 -0.01 10.98
N MET A 259 -9.10 0.08 10.28
CA MET A 259 -7.78 -0.35 10.77
C MET A 259 -7.72 -1.84 11.15
N GLU A 260 -8.64 -2.65 10.60
CA GLU A 260 -8.79 -4.07 10.88
C GLU A 260 -8.86 -4.85 9.58
N LYS A 261 -8.11 -5.95 9.51
CA LYS A 261 -8.15 -6.90 8.40
C LYS A 261 -8.90 -8.15 8.82
N LEU A 262 -10.08 -8.37 8.23
CA LEU A 262 -10.83 -9.60 8.40
C LEU A 262 -10.26 -10.68 7.45
N VAL A 263 -9.99 -11.86 7.98
CA VAL A 263 -9.55 -13.04 7.23
C VAL A 263 -10.52 -14.19 7.45
N LEU A 264 -10.98 -14.83 6.38
CA LEU A 264 -11.90 -15.96 6.49
C LEU A 264 -11.11 -17.24 6.77
N LYS A 265 -11.48 -17.96 7.82
CA LYS A 265 -10.91 -19.26 8.15
C LYS A 265 -11.41 -20.31 7.14
N HIS A 266 -10.48 -21.08 6.59
CA HIS A 266 -10.75 -22.25 5.77
C HIS A 266 -10.63 -23.54 6.62
N PRO A 267 -11.49 -24.56 6.45
CA PRO A 267 -12.66 -24.59 5.56
C PRO A 267 -13.77 -23.63 6.02
N LEU A 268 -14.56 -23.16 5.05
CA LEU A 268 -15.80 -22.43 5.33
C LEU A 268 -16.86 -23.44 5.78
N GLU A 269 -17.02 -23.59 7.08
CA GLU A 269 -18.03 -24.43 7.73
C GLU A 269 -19.41 -23.75 7.84
#